data_AF-A0A0S1LKJ9-F1
#
_entry.id   AF-A0A0S1LKJ9-F1
#
_cell.length_a   1.000
_cell.length_b   1.000
_cell.length_c   1.000
_cell.angle_alpha   90.00
_cell.angle_beta   90.00
_cell.angle_gamma   90.00
#
_symmetry.space_group_name_H-M   'P 1'
#
loop_
_entity.id
_entity.type
_entity.pdbx_description
1 polymer ?
#
loop_
_entity_poly.entity_id
_entity_poly.type
_entity_poly.pdbx_seq_one_letter_code
_entity_poly.pdbx_strand_id
1 'polypeptide(L)'
;CAGEAAVADLSFAAKHAALVSMGEMLPARRARGPNEPGGLSFGHLSDIIQTSRTATQDPSKVALEVVGAGCMLYDQIWLGSYMSGGVGFTQYATAAYTDDILDNNVYYNIDYINDKYNGAANVGTDNKIKATLEVVKDIATESTLYGIETYEKFPTALEDHFGGSQRATVLAAAAGVCTAIGTANAYAGLSGWYLS
;
A
#
# COMPACT_ATOMS: atom_id res chain seq x y z
N CYS A 1 13.01 43.12 17.63
CA CYS A 1 14.44 43.36 17.34
C CYS A 1 15.00 42.19 16.51
N ALA A 2 15.85 42.43 15.50
CA ALA A 2 16.41 41.35 14.69
C ALA A 2 17.49 40.60 15.49
N GLY A 3 17.17 39.39 15.96
CA GLY A 3 18.06 38.58 16.82
C GLY A 3 17.81 38.75 18.32
N GLU A 4 16.56 38.94 18.74
CA GLU A 4 16.19 38.95 20.16
C GLU A 4 15.79 37.56 20.69
N ALA A 5 15.64 37.43 22.00
CA ALA A 5 15.31 36.17 22.66
C ALA A 5 14.03 35.51 22.11
N ALA A 6 13.00 36.28 21.77
CA ALA A 6 11.77 35.76 21.18
C ALA A 6 11.99 35.05 19.82
N VAL A 7 13.07 35.36 19.10
CA VAL A 7 13.44 34.64 17.86
C VAL A 7 13.86 33.21 18.17
N ALA A 8 14.38 32.92 19.36
CA ALA A 8 14.71 31.56 19.78
C ALA A 8 13.45 30.70 19.96
N ASP A 9 12.36 31.27 20.50
CA ASP A 9 11.07 30.57 20.64
C ASP A 9 10.51 30.19 19.26
N LEU A 10 10.59 31.11 18.30
CA LEU A 10 10.22 30.83 16.90
C LEU A 10 11.11 29.73 16.29
N SER A 11 12.41 29.78 16.56
CA SER A 11 13.37 28.79 16.05
C SER A 11 13.10 27.39 16.59
N PHE A 12 12.79 27.27 17.89
CA PHE A 12 12.48 25.99 18.51
C PHE A 12 11.11 25.46 18.05
N ALA A 13 10.10 26.33 17.96
CA ALA A 13 8.78 25.97 17.47
C ALA A 13 8.85 25.42 16.03
N ALA A 14 9.53 26.15 15.14
CA ALA A 14 9.63 25.79 13.72
C ALA A 14 10.47 24.52 13.46
N LYS A 15 11.43 24.20 14.33
CA LYS A 15 12.37 23.09 14.10
C LYS A 15 12.11 21.84 14.95
N HIS A 16 11.28 21.94 15.99
CA HIS A 16 11.01 20.83 16.91
C HIS A 16 9.56 20.83 17.40
N ALA A 17 9.11 21.87 18.13
CA ALA A 17 7.89 21.77 18.92
C ALA A 17 6.60 21.67 18.08
N ALA A 18 6.59 22.25 16.88
CA ALA A 18 5.44 22.28 15.98
C ALA A 18 5.77 21.77 14.56
N LEU A 19 6.92 21.11 14.39
CA LEU A 19 7.32 20.54 13.12
C LEU A 19 6.63 19.18 12.93
N VAL A 20 6.02 18.99 11.76
CA VAL A 20 5.59 17.66 11.28
C VAL A 20 6.52 17.27 10.14
N SER A 21 7.40 16.30 10.42
CA SER A 21 8.30 15.72 9.42
C SER A 21 7.56 14.69 8.57
N MET A 22 8.07 14.43 7.37
CA MET A 22 7.53 13.35 6.52
C MET A 22 7.89 11.99 7.09
N GLY A 23 9.11 11.86 7.61
CA GLY A 23 9.59 10.65 8.26
C GLY A 23 10.61 10.96 9.33
N GLU A 24 10.68 10.11 10.35
CA GLU A 24 11.61 10.25 11.46
C GLU A 24 12.98 9.65 11.14
N MET A 25 13.98 9.96 11.97
CA MET A 25 15.34 9.44 11.80
C MET A 25 15.41 7.92 11.97
N LEU A 26 16.41 7.30 11.32
CA LEU A 26 16.58 5.85 11.33
C LEU A 26 17.69 5.36 12.27
N PRO A 27 17.57 4.13 12.81
CA PRO A 27 18.56 3.54 13.71
C PRO A 27 19.92 3.33 13.02
N ALA A 28 20.98 3.27 13.83
CA ALA A 28 22.38 3.35 13.39
C ALA A 28 22.78 2.40 12.25
N ARG A 29 22.24 1.17 12.20
CA ARG A 29 22.55 0.19 11.14
C ARG A 29 22.18 0.72 9.74
N ARG A 30 21.22 1.64 9.65
CA ARG A 30 20.75 2.29 8.43
C ARG A 30 20.60 3.79 8.66
N ALA A 31 21.59 4.40 9.31
CA ALA A 31 21.57 5.77 9.82
C ALA A 31 21.24 6.82 8.75
N ARG A 32 20.10 7.49 8.93
CA ARG A 32 19.58 8.57 8.09
C ARG A 32 18.87 9.58 8.98
N GLY A 33 18.91 10.86 8.58
CA GLY A 33 18.16 11.92 9.24
C GLY A 33 16.65 11.84 8.96
N PRO A 34 15.86 12.81 9.44
CA PRO A 34 14.45 12.94 9.08
C PRO A 34 14.23 13.13 7.58
N ASN A 35 13.00 12.91 7.13
CA ASN A 35 12.52 13.06 5.75
C ASN A 35 13.18 12.12 4.72
N GLU A 36 13.70 10.99 5.17
CA GLU A 36 14.24 9.94 4.30
C GLU A 36 13.22 8.81 4.10
N PRO A 37 13.20 8.10 2.95
CA PRO A 37 12.13 7.16 2.63
C PRO A 37 11.88 6.08 3.68
N GLY A 38 12.93 5.54 4.32
CA GLY A 38 12.76 4.51 5.35
C GLY A 38 12.08 4.99 6.63
N GLY A 39 12.00 6.31 6.87
CA GLY A 39 11.28 6.91 7.99
C GLY A 39 9.85 7.33 7.64
N LEU A 40 9.48 7.33 6.35
CA LEU A 40 8.14 7.68 5.88
C LEU A 40 7.17 6.53 6.19
N SER A 41 6.22 6.79 7.09
CA SER A 41 5.20 5.79 7.45
C SER A 41 4.26 5.49 6.28
N PHE A 42 3.70 4.28 6.24
CA PHE A 42 2.74 3.89 5.20
C PHE A 42 1.49 4.79 5.18
N GLY A 43 1.06 5.26 6.35
CA GLY A 43 -0.04 6.24 6.47
C GLY A 43 0.31 7.57 5.82
N HIS A 44 1.48 8.13 6.15
CA HIS A 44 1.94 9.38 5.52
C HIS A 44 2.09 9.25 4.00
N LEU A 45 2.64 8.13 3.49
CA LEU A 45 2.68 7.93 2.05
C LEU A 45 1.26 7.95 1.45
N SER A 46 0.32 7.25 2.08
CA SER A 46 -1.08 7.20 1.63
C SER A 46 -1.71 8.60 1.59
N ASP A 47 -1.41 9.45 2.58
CA ASP A 47 -1.91 10.84 2.65
C ASP A 47 -1.18 11.79 1.69
N ILE A 48 0.08 11.53 1.36
CA ILE A 48 0.83 12.28 0.34
C ILE A 48 0.18 12.08 -1.03
N ILE A 49 -0.19 10.84 -1.36
CA ILE A 49 -0.84 10.52 -2.64
C ILE A 49 -2.25 11.10 -2.68
N GLN A 50 -2.54 11.83 -3.76
CA GLN A 50 -3.71 12.69 -3.84
C GLN A 50 -4.93 12.03 -4.51
N THR A 51 -4.87 10.74 -4.79
CA THR A 51 -5.97 10.03 -5.48
C THR A 51 -7.23 10.00 -4.63
N SER A 52 -7.09 9.95 -3.30
CA SER A 52 -8.23 9.99 -2.36
C SER A 52 -9.09 11.24 -2.49
N ARG A 53 -8.54 12.38 -2.93
CA ARG A 53 -9.30 13.62 -3.16
C ARG A 53 -9.90 13.75 -4.56
N THR A 54 -9.52 12.90 -5.51
CA THR A 54 -10.00 12.97 -6.91
C THR A 54 -10.89 11.79 -7.27
N ALA A 55 -10.52 10.57 -6.92
CA ALA A 55 -11.26 9.34 -7.19
C ALA A 55 -12.11 8.90 -5.99
N THR A 56 -12.86 9.83 -5.39
CA THR A 56 -13.56 9.62 -4.11
C THR A 56 -14.59 8.49 -4.10
N GLN A 57 -15.05 8.05 -5.28
CA GLN A 57 -16.05 6.99 -5.43
C GLN A 57 -15.45 5.63 -5.80
N ASP A 58 -14.13 5.55 -5.99
CA ASP A 58 -13.42 4.33 -6.34
C ASP A 58 -12.33 4.04 -5.31
N PRO A 59 -12.67 3.33 -4.21
CA PRO A 59 -11.70 3.00 -3.16
C PRO A 59 -10.57 2.09 -3.67
N SER A 60 -10.83 1.28 -4.70
CA SER A 60 -9.85 0.42 -5.33
C SER A 60 -8.78 1.23 -6.04
N LYS A 61 -9.19 2.20 -6.88
CA LYS A 61 -8.27 3.10 -7.57
C LYS A 61 -7.42 3.90 -6.59
N VAL A 62 -8.02 4.39 -5.50
CA VAL A 62 -7.29 5.10 -4.45
C VAL A 62 -6.20 4.21 -3.86
N ALA A 63 -6.53 2.96 -3.51
CA ALA A 63 -5.56 2.02 -2.96
C ALA A 63 -4.45 1.65 -3.97
N LEU A 64 -4.82 1.38 -5.22
CA LEU A 64 -3.88 0.99 -6.30
C LEU A 64 -2.85 2.10 -6.60
N GLU A 65 -3.27 3.36 -6.61
CA GLU A 65 -2.33 4.49 -6.78
C GLU A 65 -1.34 4.62 -5.62
N VAL A 66 -1.79 4.34 -4.38
CA VAL A 66 -0.90 4.29 -3.22
C VAL A 66 0.07 3.11 -3.32
N VAL A 67 -0.39 1.94 -3.78
CA VAL A 67 0.47 0.77 -4.02
C VAL A 67 1.55 1.10 -5.05
N GLY A 68 1.18 1.64 -6.21
CA GLY A 68 2.14 1.98 -7.25
C GLY A 68 3.19 3.00 -6.79
N ALA A 69 2.75 4.07 -6.10
CA ALA A 69 3.67 5.05 -5.54
C ALA A 69 4.58 4.44 -4.45
N GLY A 70 4.04 3.57 -3.61
CA GLY A 70 4.78 2.87 -2.55
C GLY A 70 5.81 1.91 -3.10
N CYS A 71 5.46 1.06 -4.06
CA CYS A 71 6.39 0.14 -4.70
C CYS A 71 7.52 0.92 -5.41
N MET A 72 7.21 2.03 -6.08
CA MET A 72 8.25 2.88 -6.68
C MET A 72 9.20 3.45 -5.62
N LEU A 73 8.66 4.12 -4.60
CA LEU A 73 9.49 4.80 -3.60
C LEU A 73 10.24 3.83 -2.70
N TYR A 74 9.55 2.82 -2.17
CA TYR A 74 10.12 1.90 -1.19
C TYR A 74 10.98 0.82 -1.84
N ASP A 75 10.63 0.28 -3.02
CA ASP A 75 11.43 -0.80 -3.62
C ASP A 75 12.48 -0.26 -4.56
N GLN A 76 12.15 0.65 -5.48
CA GLN A 76 13.13 1.09 -6.49
C GLN A 76 14.14 2.07 -5.90
N ILE A 77 13.67 3.09 -5.17
CA ILE A 77 14.54 4.13 -4.62
C ILE A 77 15.12 3.69 -3.28
N TRP A 78 14.27 3.38 -2.30
CA TRP A 78 14.74 3.12 -0.95
C TRP A 78 15.51 1.79 -0.85
N LEU A 79 14.87 0.66 -1.13
CA LEU A 79 15.54 -0.64 -1.06
C LEU A 79 16.57 -0.80 -2.18
N GLY A 80 16.19 -0.46 -3.41
CA GLY A 80 16.97 -0.66 -4.64
C GLY A 80 18.12 0.30 -4.85
N SER A 81 18.17 1.41 -4.08
CA SER A 81 19.28 2.36 -4.12
C SER A 81 19.85 2.63 -2.73
N TYR A 82 19.11 3.30 -1.84
CA TYR A 82 19.63 3.72 -0.52
C TYR A 82 20.13 2.57 0.34
N MET A 83 19.48 1.40 0.25
CA MET A 83 19.82 0.21 1.03
C MET A 83 20.58 -0.86 0.23
N SER A 84 20.79 -0.66 -1.07
CA SER A 84 21.56 -1.58 -1.92
C SER A 84 22.31 -0.84 -3.05
N GLY A 85 21.71 -0.65 -4.23
CA GLY A 85 22.29 0.00 -5.41
C GLY A 85 22.56 -0.96 -6.58
N GLY A 86 23.01 -0.42 -7.71
CA GLY A 86 23.31 -1.18 -8.93
C GLY A 86 22.14 -1.24 -9.90
N VAL A 87 21.86 -2.43 -10.46
CA VAL A 87 20.70 -2.64 -11.36
C VAL A 87 19.38 -2.34 -10.64
N GLY A 88 19.31 -2.59 -9.33
CA GLY A 88 18.17 -2.26 -8.50
C GLY A 88 16.99 -3.21 -8.68
N PHE A 89 15.81 -2.73 -8.30
CA PHE A 89 14.60 -3.54 -8.10
C PHE A 89 13.42 -3.09 -8.97
N THR A 90 13.70 -2.59 -10.18
CA THR A 90 12.67 -2.05 -11.08
C THR A 90 11.51 -3.01 -11.30
N GLN A 91 11.78 -4.25 -11.71
CA GLN A 91 10.72 -5.20 -12.04
C GLN A 91 10.04 -5.82 -10.81
N TYR A 92 10.64 -5.73 -9.62
CA TYR A 92 9.93 -6.04 -8.38
C TYR A 92 8.79 -5.05 -8.16
N ALA A 93 9.05 -3.76 -8.41
CA ALA A 93 8.07 -2.70 -8.21
C ALA A 93 7.04 -2.63 -9.35
N THR A 94 7.48 -2.70 -10.61
CA THR A 94 6.58 -2.53 -11.77
C THR A 94 5.44 -3.54 -11.77
N ALA A 95 5.68 -4.76 -11.28
CA ALA A 95 4.66 -5.79 -11.19
C ALA A 95 3.40 -5.36 -10.40
N ALA A 96 3.52 -4.37 -9.52
CA ALA A 96 2.40 -3.85 -8.74
C ALA A 96 1.74 -2.60 -9.36
N TYR A 97 2.20 -2.10 -10.51
CA TYR A 97 1.65 -0.92 -11.17
C TYR A 97 1.66 -0.95 -12.71
N THR A 98 1.95 -2.10 -13.33
CA THR A 98 1.88 -2.29 -14.78
C THR A 98 0.95 -3.44 -15.14
N ASP A 99 0.54 -3.43 -16.41
CA ASP A 99 -0.13 -4.54 -17.10
C ASP A 99 -1.50 -4.95 -16.51
N ASP A 100 -2.05 -4.11 -15.61
CA ASP A 100 -3.36 -4.25 -14.96
C ASP A 100 -3.56 -5.61 -14.25
N ILE A 101 -2.49 -6.35 -13.94
CA ILE A 101 -2.57 -7.69 -13.32
C ILE A 101 -3.04 -7.56 -11.86
N LEU A 102 -2.50 -6.59 -11.12
CA LEU A 102 -2.96 -6.30 -9.76
C LEU A 102 -4.39 -5.74 -9.77
N ASP A 103 -4.66 -4.79 -10.64
CA ASP A 103 -5.96 -4.15 -10.81
C ASP A 103 -7.04 -5.20 -11.11
N ASN A 104 -6.77 -6.13 -12.04
CA ASN A 104 -7.68 -7.22 -12.37
C ASN A 104 -8.10 -8.04 -11.14
N ASN A 105 -7.12 -8.43 -10.30
CA ASN A 105 -7.41 -9.17 -9.08
C ASN A 105 -8.17 -8.32 -8.06
N VAL A 106 -7.76 -7.06 -7.84
CA VAL A 106 -8.46 -6.15 -6.91
C VAL A 106 -9.92 -5.96 -7.33
N TYR A 107 -10.19 -5.59 -8.58
CA TYR A 107 -11.55 -5.32 -9.03
C TYR A 107 -12.44 -6.58 -9.02
N TYR A 108 -11.89 -7.77 -9.33
CA TYR A 108 -12.62 -9.02 -9.14
C TYR A 108 -13.09 -9.22 -7.70
N ASN A 109 -12.20 -8.98 -6.72
CA ASN A 109 -12.52 -9.18 -5.31
C ASN A 109 -13.50 -8.13 -4.78
N ILE A 110 -13.51 -6.93 -5.34
CA ILE A 110 -14.48 -5.89 -5.00
C ILE A 110 -15.88 -6.32 -5.41
N ASP A 111 -16.03 -6.87 -6.60
CA ASP A 111 -17.29 -7.45 -7.06
C ASP A 111 -17.72 -8.62 -6.18
N TYR A 112 -16.80 -9.54 -5.87
CA TYR A 112 -17.04 -10.66 -4.95
C TYR A 112 -17.54 -10.19 -3.57
N ILE A 113 -16.88 -9.20 -2.97
CA ILE A 113 -17.26 -8.65 -1.66
C ILE A 113 -18.62 -7.97 -1.76
N ASN A 114 -18.87 -7.21 -2.81
CA ASN A 114 -20.14 -6.51 -3.00
C ASN A 114 -21.31 -7.49 -3.14
N ASP A 115 -21.13 -8.56 -3.92
CA ASP A 115 -22.15 -9.59 -4.11
C ASP A 115 -22.43 -10.38 -2.82
N LYS A 116 -21.37 -10.76 -2.10
CA LYS A 116 -21.49 -11.61 -0.91
C LYS A 116 -21.88 -10.87 0.36
N TYR A 117 -21.44 -9.61 0.49
CA TYR A 117 -21.56 -8.82 1.71
C TYR A 117 -22.37 -7.54 1.51
N ASN A 118 -23.39 -7.57 0.65
CA ASN A 118 -24.37 -6.49 0.47
C ASN A 118 -23.72 -5.13 0.16
N GLY A 119 -22.77 -5.09 -0.76
CA GLY A 119 -22.11 -3.86 -1.17
C GLY A 119 -21.08 -3.33 -0.17
N ALA A 120 -20.45 -4.19 0.63
CA ALA A 120 -19.52 -3.76 1.67
C ALA A 120 -18.26 -3.05 1.15
N ALA A 121 -17.83 -3.35 -0.07
CA ALA A 121 -16.69 -2.69 -0.70
C ALA A 121 -17.04 -1.31 -1.28
N ASN A 122 -18.33 -0.98 -1.42
CA ASN A 122 -18.75 0.37 -1.80
C ASN A 122 -18.38 1.41 -0.73
N VAL A 123 -18.20 2.65 -1.16
CA VAL A 123 -17.91 3.77 -0.26
C VAL A 123 -19.01 3.93 0.79
N GLY A 124 -18.62 3.97 2.06
CA GLY A 124 -19.54 4.07 3.19
C GLY A 124 -18.90 3.63 4.50
N THR A 125 -19.46 4.08 5.61
CA THR A 125 -19.01 3.72 6.97
C THR A 125 -19.85 2.60 7.58
N ASP A 126 -21.14 2.56 7.24
CA ASP A 126 -22.12 1.71 7.94
C ASP A 126 -22.38 0.37 7.20
N ASN A 127 -21.84 0.24 5.98
CA ASN A 127 -21.94 -0.96 5.15
C ASN A 127 -20.75 -1.92 5.34
N LYS A 128 -19.85 -1.66 6.30
CA LYS A 128 -18.61 -2.43 6.46
C LYS A 128 -18.82 -3.70 7.28
N ILE A 129 -18.09 -4.74 6.90
CA ILE A 129 -18.14 -6.04 7.57
C ILE A 129 -17.29 -5.96 8.85
N LYS A 130 -17.76 -6.56 9.93
CA LYS A 130 -16.95 -6.69 11.13
C LYS A 130 -15.67 -7.48 10.84
N ALA A 131 -14.52 -6.93 11.19
CA ALA A 131 -13.23 -7.62 11.07
C ALA A 131 -13.18 -8.86 11.97
N THR A 132 -13.31 -10.05 11.38
CA THR A 132 -13.13 -11.34 12.05
C THR A 132 -12.24 -12.26 11.22
N LEU A 133 -11.71 -13.32 11.83
CA LEU A 133 -10.88 -14.29 11.11
C LEU A 133 -11.66 -15.03 10.03
N GLU A 134 -12.97 -15.25 10.21
CA GLU A 134 -13.80 -15.86 9.17
C GLU A 134 -13.86 -14.99 7.92
N VAL A 135 -14.08 -13.69 8.08
CA VAL A 135 -14.13 -12.73 6.96
C VAL A 135 -12.78 -12.60 6.28
N VAL A 136 -11.68 -12.54 7.07
CA VAL A 136 -10.32 -12.51 6.52
C VAL A 136 -10.04 -13.77 5.70
N LYS A 137 -10.35 -14.95 6.23
CA LYS A 137 -10.15 -16.22 5.52
C LYS A 137 -10.97 -16.26 4.24
N ASP A 138 -12.19 -15.78 4.28
CA ASP A 138 -13.09 -15.80 3.13
C ASP A 138 -12.55 -14.93 1.98
N ILE A 139 -12.34 -13.64 2.24
CA ILE A 139 -11.92 -12.68 1.22
C ILE A 139 -10.50 -12.99 0.71
N ALA A 140 -9.56 -13.26 1.62
CA ALA A 140 -8.17 -13.48 1.21
C ALA A 140 -8.00 -14.81 0.46
N THR A 141 -8.66 -15.89 0.88
CA THR A 141 -8.56 -17.17 0.17
C THR A 141 -9.15 -17.07 -1.24
N GLU A 142 -10.32 -16.44 -1.40
CA GLU A 142 -10.92 -16.24 -2.72
C GLU A 142 -10.00 -15.41 -3.63
N SER A 143 -9.48 -14.29 -3.11
CA SER A 143 -8.55 -13.42 -3.84
C SER A 143 -7.30 -14.13 -4.32
N THR A 144 -6.68 -14.91 -3.43
CA THR A 144 -5.46 -15.65 -3.75
C THR A 144 -5.73 -16.76 -4.76
N LEU A 145 -6.84 -17.51 -4.61
CA LEU A 145 -7.22 -18.55 -5.56
C LEU A 145 -7.49 -17.96 -6.95
N TYR A 146 -8.30 -16.91 -7.05
CA TYR A 146 -8.56 -16.23 -8.32
C TYR A 146 -7.27 -15.77 -8.99
N GLY A 147 -6.40 -15.08 -8.24
CA GLY A 147 -5.15 -14.56 -8.78
C GLY A 147 -4.19 -15.67 -9.25
N ILE A 148 -4.06 -16.77 -8.50
CA ILE A 148 -3.25 -17.93 -8.91
C ILE A 148 -3.82 -18.54 -10.19
N GLU A 149 -5.13 -18.78 -10.23
CA GLU A 149 -5.81 -19.31 -11.40
C GLU A 149 -5.64 -18.39 -12.63
N THR A 150 -5.61 -17.07 -12.46
CA THR A 150 -5.34 -16.12 -13.54
C THR A 150 -3.94 -16.33 -14.11
N TYR A 151 -2.90 -16.48 -13.28
CA TYR A 151 -1.56 -16.81 -13.78
C TYR A 151 -1.50 -18.19 -14.47
N GLU A 152 -2.26 -19.17 -13.99
CA GLU A 152 -2.30 -20.51 -14.58
C GLU A 152 -3.06 -20.55 -15.92
N LYS A 153 -4.16 -19.80 -16.04
CA LYS A 153 -5.00 -19.71 -17.24
C LYS A 153 -4.37 -18.84 -18.33
N PHE A 154 -3.57 -17.84 -17.94
CA PHE A 154 -2.90 -16.91 -18.85
C PHE A 154 -1.39 -17.02 -18.71
N PRO A 155 -0.73 -17.94 -19.47
CA PRO A 155 0.72 -18.11 -19.42
C PRO A 155 1.52 -16.82 -19.66
N THR A 156 0.96 -15.87 -20.41
CA THR A 156 1.56 -14.55 -20.62
C THR A 156 1.67 -13.74 -19.32
N ALA A 157 0.69 -13.81 -18.43
CA ALA A 157 0.76 -13.14 -17.12
C ALA A 157 1.82 -13.79 -16.21
N LEU A 158 1.97 -15.12 -16.30
CA LEU A 158 3.00 -15.85 -15.56
C LEU A 158 4.41 -15.55 -16.09
N GLU A 159 4.55 -15.35 -17.40
CA GLU A 159 5.80 -14.94 -18.04
C GLU A 159 6.14 -13.47 -17.74
N ASP A 160 5.16 -12.58 -17.74
CA ASP A 160 5.31 -11.19 -17.36
C ASP A 160 5.81 -11.07 -15.91
N HIS A 161 5.07 -11.68 -14.97
CA HIS A 161 5.51 -11.81 -13.58
C HIS A 161 6.30 -13.10 -13.36
N PHE A 162 7.41 -13.26 -14.10
CA PHE A 162 8.28 -14.44 -14.05
C PHE A 162 8.82 -14.74 -12.64
N GLY A 163 9.07 -13.69 -11.84
CA GLY A 163 9.60 -13.78 -10.49
C GLY A 163 8.53 -14.15 -9.46
N GLY A 164 8.84 -15.11 -8.59
CA GLY A 164 7.92 -15.53 -7.51
C GLY A 164 7.51 -14.37 -6.59
N SER A 165 8.44 -13.46 -6.25
CA SER A 165 8.12 -12.33 -5.38
C SER A 165 7.24 -11.27 -6.05
N GLN A 166 7.28 -11.14 -7.38
CA GLN A 166 6.36 -10.26 -8.12
C GLN A 166 4.93 -10.79 -7.96
N ARG A 167 4.74 -12.09 -8.23
CA ARG A 167 3.44 -12.75 -8.05
C ARG A 167 2.96 -12.69 -6.60
N ALA A 168 3.83 -12.99 -5.63
CA ALA A 168 3.47 -12.93 -4.22
C ALA A 168 3.04 -11.51 -3.80
N THR A 169 3.72 -10.47 -4.28
CA THR A 169 3.34 -9.07 -4.03
C THR A 169 1.96 -8.77 -4.57
N VAL A 170 1.68 -9.16 -5.82
CA VAL A 170 0.40 -8.90 -6.48
C VAL A 170 -0.76 -9.64 -5.81
N LEU A 171 -0.59 -10.93 -5.52
CA LEU A 171 -1.62 -11.76 -4.88
C LEU A 171 -1.94 -11.25 -3.46
N ALA A 172 -0.91 -11.05 -2.64
CA ALA A 172 -1.09 -10.59 -1.27
C ALA A 172 -1.59 -9.14 -1.19
N ALA A 173 -1.20 -8.27 -2.14
CA ALA A 173 -1.73 -6.91 -2.25
C ALA A 173 -3.23 -6.92 -2.53
N ALA A 174 -3.68 -7.71 -3.51
CA ALA A 174 -5.10 -7.82 -3.80
C ALA A 174 -5.89 -8.33 -2.59
N ALA A 175 -5.44 -9.41 -1.95
CA ALA A 175 -6.08 -9.99 -0.77
C ALA A 175 -6.15 -9.00 0.40
N GLY A 176 -5.05 -8.30 0.67
CA GLY A 176 -4.96 -7.35 1.78
C GLY A 176 -5.77 -6.08 1.55
N VAL A 177 -5.69 -5.49 0.35
CA VAL A 177 -6.46 -4.29 -0.03
C VAL A 177 -7.95 -4.57 0.05
N CYS A 178 -8.41 -5.67 -0.53
CA CYS A 178 -9.84 -5.97 -0.58
C CYS A 178 -10.39 -6.33 0.81
N THR A 179 -9.62 -7.05 1.62
CA THR A 179 -9.99 -7.32 3.03
C THR A 179 -10.07 -6.01 3.83
N ALA A 180 -9.13 -5.08 3.64
CA ALA A 180 -9.18 -3.77 4.29
C ALA A 180 -10.39 -2.94 3.84
N ILE A 181 -10.69 -2.93 2.53
CA ILE A 181 -11.83 -2.19 1.97
C ILE A 181 -13.16 -2.73 2.52
N GLY A 182 -13.36 -4.06 2.50
CA GLY A 182 -14.60 -4.67 2.97
C GLY A 182 -14.84 -4.51 4.48
N THR A 183 -13.78 -4.38 5.28
CA THR A 183 -13.86 -4.31 6.76
C THR A 183 -13.60 -2.93 7.35
N ALA A 184 -13.11 -1.98 6.54
CA ALA A 184 -12.55 -0.70 6.99
C ALA A 184 -11.51 -0.86 8.12
N ASN A 185 -10.73 -1.96 8.11
CA ASN A 185 -9.73 -2.26 9.12
C ASN A 185 -8.40 -2.69 8.49
N ALA A 186 -7.39 -1.82 8.60
CA ALA A 186 -6.06 -2.06 8.02
C ALA A 186 -5.36 -3.31 8.60
N TYR A 187 -5.61 -3.67 9.86
CA TYR A 187 -5.03 -4.89 10.45
C TYR A 187 -5.72 -6.17 9.98
N ALA A 188 -7.01 -6.11 9.64
CA ALA A 188 -7.68 -7.20 8.94
C ALA A 188 -7.10 -7.34 7.52
N GLY A 189 -6.86 -6.21 6.83
CA GLY A 189 -6.12 -6.18 5.57
C GLY A 189 -4.74 -6.84 5.67
N LEU A 190 -3.96 -6.48 6.68
CA LEU A 190 -2.65 -7.10 6.93
C LEU A 190 -2.77 -8.60 7.21
N SER A 191 -3.82 -9.04 7.91
CA SER A 191 -4.09 -10.47 8.12
C SER A 191 -4.44 -11.18 6.82
N GLY A 192 -5.17 -10.52 5.91
CA GLY A 192 -5.45 -11.03 4.57
C GLY A 192 -4.19 -11.13 3.70
N TRP A 193 -3.33 -10.11 3.74
CA TRP A 193 -2.02 -10.13 3.07
C TRP A 193 -1.19 -11.34 3.50
N TYR A 194 -1.12 -11.64 4.79
CA TYR A 194 -0.32 -12.76 5.29
C TYR A 194 -0.95 -14.14 5.10
N LEU A 195 -2.26 -14.21 4.89
CA LEU A 195 -2.93 -15.48 4.60
C LEU A 195 -2.77 -15.89 3.13
N SER A 196 -2.67 -14.90 2.23
CA SER A 196 -2.30 -15.10 0.83
C SER A 196 -0.91 -15.70 0.67
#